data_AF-A0A2Y9QI50-F1
#
_entry.id   AF-A0A2Y9QI50-F1
#
_cell.length_a   1.000
_cell.length_b   1.000
_cell.length_c   1.000
_cell.angle_alpha   90.00
_cell.angle_beta   90.00
_cell.angle_gamma   90.00
#
_symmetry.space_group_name_H-M   'P 1'
#
loop_
_entity.id
_entity.type
_entity.pdbx_description
1 polymer ?
#
loop_
_entity_poly.entity_id
_entity_poly.type
_entity_poly.pdbx_seq_one_letter_code
_entity_poly.pdbx_strand_id
1 'polypeptide(L)'
;MTMMAHQSSSWIFINERTFITREQLNSLLKTYNIFYRNQKNLHILYGQTDDGKLIVEGMLDIFWGVKQPIQLKIQDEKQIPSFAVLKSPDVFSKRGMTRWGEFDDLYRISDLDRTQIPVSGATDSQEDYLSYHSSTLKLHADEEPESPLLYRTMSEATLVRKRMKPPTMDRKDRQKHRASINGHFYNHETSIFTPAFGSETKVRINSNMRTEEVIKQILQKFKIENSAQDFALYIIFATGEQRRLKKTDIPLLHRLLQGPSKKNARIFLMDKDAEEINSDVAQYINFHFSLLESILQRLNEEEKREIQRTITKFSTEKAIILKCLRSKQEIENL
;
A
#
# COMPACT_ATOMS: atom_id res chain seq x y z
N MET A 1 35.31 -14.14 -47.53
CA MET A 1 34.99 -14.15 -46.09
C MET A 1 34.43 -12.78 -45.74
N THR A 2 33.13 -12.69 -45.46
CA THR A 2 32.45 -11.44 -45.09
C THR A 2 32.68 -11.18 -43.61
N MET A 3 33.18 -9.98 -43.28
CA MET A 3 33.49 -9.57 -41.91
C MET A 3 32.21 -9.53 -41.07
N MET A 4 32.17 -10.29 -39.98
CA MET A 4 31.13 -10.14 -38.97
C MET A 4 31.30 -8.78 -38.29
N ALA A 5 30.36 -7.86 -38.53
CA ALA A 5 30.30 -6.62 -37.76
C ALA A 5 30.02 -6.98 -36.30
N HIS A 6 31.02 -6.81 -35.43
CA HIS A 6 30.83 -6.96 -33.99
C HIS A 6 29.78 -5.95 -33.54
N GLN A 7 28.60 -6.44 -33.18
CA GLN A 7 27.55 -5.60 -32.60
C GLN A 7 28.10 -4.96 -31.34
N SER A 8 28.21 -3.64 -31.34
CA SER A 8 28.63 -2.87 -30.19
C SER A 8 27.63 -3.07 -29.07
N SER A 9 28.02 -3.82 -28.05
CA SER A 9 27.21 -4.12 -26.86
C SER A 9 26.91 -2.83 -26.08
N SER A 10 25.88 -2.10 -26.48
CA SER A 10 25.42 -0.89 -25.80
C SER A 10 25.00 -1.24 -24.36
N TRP A 11 25.85 -0.87 -23.40
CA TRP A 11 25.55 -1.02 -21.98
C TRP A 11 24.47 -0.02 -21.57
N ILE A 12 23.45 -0.52 -20.87
CA ILE A 12 22.32 0.27 -20.37
C ILE A 12 22.50 0.40 -18.85
N PHE A 13 22.83 1.60 -18.39
CA PHE A 13 23.04 1.90 -16.98
C PHE A 13 21.70 2.03 -16.25
N ILE A 14 21.61 1.37 -15.09
CA ILE A 14 20.44 1.40 -14.18
C ILE A 14 20.77 2.24 -12.94
N ASN A 15 22.02 2.14 -12.48
CA ASN A 15 22.65 2.89 -11.41
C ASN A 15 24.13 3.10 -11.78
N GLU A 16 24.85 3.93 -11.04
CA GLU A 16 26.31 4.14 -11.14
C GLU A 16 27.13 2.85 -11.08
N ARG A 17 26.59 1.79 -10.47
CA ARG A 17 27.25 0.49 -10.25
C ARG A 17 26.61 -0.69 -11.01
N THR A 18 25.46 -0.50 -11.65
CA THR A 18 24.72 -1.59 -12.30
C THR A 18 24.38 -1.23 -13.73
N PHE A 19 24.83 -2.09 -14.64
CA PHE A 19 24.57 -2.02 -16.08
C PHE A 19 24.05 -3.37 -16.57
N ILE A 20 23.23 -3.35 -17.62
CA ILE A 20 22.77 -4.55 -18.32
C ILE A 20 23.05 -4.44 -19.83
N THR A 21 23.21 -5.57 -20.49
CA THR A 21 23.28 -5.62 -21.96
C THR A 21 21.89 -5.50 -22.58
N ARG A 22 21.83 -5.13 -23.87
CA ARG A 22 20.57 -5.10 -24.64
C ARG A 22 19.88 -6.46 -24.68
N GLU A 23 20.64 -7.55 -24.70
CA GLU A 23 20.13 -8.93 -24.66
C GLU A 23 19.49 -9.27 -23.31
N GLN A 24 20.16 -8.91 -22.21
CA GLN A 24 19.61 -9.05 -20.86
C GLN A 24 18.32 -8.25 -20.69
N LEU A 25 18.30 -6.99 -21.16
CA LEU A 25 17.09 -6.17 -21.16
C LEU A 25 15.94 -6.87 -21.92
N ASN A 26 16.20 -7.35 -23.13
CA ASN A 26 15.21 -8.07 -23.94
C ASN A 26 14.72 -9.36 -23.27
N SER A 27 15.58 -10.09 -22.57
CA SER A 27 15.22 -11.28 -21.80
C SER A 27 14.31 -10.96 -20.60
N LEU A 28 14.65 -9.90 -19.85
CA LEU A 28 13.85 -9.41 -18.72
C LEU A 28 12.47 -8.92 -19.20
N LEU A 29 12.42 -8.14 -20.28
CA LEU A 29 11.17 -7.66 -20.88
C LEU A 29 10.26 -8.80 -21.33
N LYS A 30 10.81 -9.83 -22.00
CA LYS A 30 10.06 -11.03 -22.38
C LYS A 30 9.49 -11.72 -21.15
N THR A 31 10.31 -11.95 -20.12
CA THR A 31 9.89 -12.59 -18.86
C THR A 31 8.78 -11.81 -18.16
N TYR A 32 8.92 -10.47 -18.08
CA TYR A 32 7.95 -9.57 -17.48
C TYR A 32 6.60 -9.60 -18.22
N ASN A 33 6.62 -9.48 -19.56
CA ASN A 33 5.40 -9.45 -20.37
C ASN A 33 4.73 -10.84 -20.50
N ILE A 34 5.48 -11.93 -20.33
CA ILE A 34 4.92 -13.29 -20.20
C ILE A 34 4.11 -13.44 -18.91
N PHE A 35 4.59 -12.91 -17.77
CA PHE A 35 3.83 -12.93 -16.53
C PHE A 35 2.49 -12.18 -16.66
N TYR A 36 2.50 -11.03 -17.34
CA TYR A 36 1.30 -10.25 -17.63
C TYR A 36 0.63 -10.61 -18.97
N ARG A 37 0.78 -11.84 -19.50
CA ARG A 37 0.26 -12.22 -20.83
C ARG A 37 -1.20 -11.81 -21.09
N ASN A 38 -2.05 -11.89 -20.06
CA ASN A 38 -3.49 -11.59 -20.13
C ASN A 38 -3.81 -10.08 -19.92
N GLN A 39 -2.84 -9.24 -19.57
CA GLN A 39 -3.01 -7.85 -19.16
C GLN A 39 -2.04 -6.92 -19.91
N LYS A 40 -2.33 -6.67 -21.20
CA LYS A 40 -1.49 -5.84 -22.10
C LYS A 40 -1.23 -4.42 -21.59
N ASN A 41 -2.14 -3.87 -20.79
CA ASN A 41 -2.01 -2.55 -20.16
C ASN A 41 -0.90 -2.47 -19.10
N LEU A 42 -0.45 -3.61 -18.55
CA LEU A 42 0.68 -3.71 -17.62
C LEU A 42 1.98 -4.16 -18.30
N HIS A 43 1.99 -4.37 -19.63
CA HIS A 43 3.21 -4.68 -20.34
C HIS A 43 4.18 -3.51 -20.31
N ILE A 44 5.46 -3.84 -20.16
CA ILE A 44 6.54 -2.88 -20.37
C ILE A 44 6.88 -2.92 -21.86
N LEU A 45 6.65 -1.80 -22.52
CA LEU A 45 6.95 -1.57 -23.93
C LEU A 45 8.42 -1.17 -24.08
N TYR A 46 8.99 -1.54 -25.22
CA TYR A 46 10.33 -1.19 -25.64
C TYR A 46 10.25 -0.54 -27.01
N GLY A 47 10.78 0.67 -27.11
CA GLY A 47 10.82 1.45 -28.33
C GLY A 47 12.18 2.11 -28.54
N GLN A 48 12.38 2.62 -29.75
CA GLN A 48 13.48 3.49 -30.10
C GLN A 48 12.87 4.82 -30.51
N THR A 49 13.32 5.92 -29.92
CA THR A 49 12.91 7.28 -30.29
C THR A 49 13.50 7.64 -31.65
N ASP A 50 12.95 8.66 -32.30
CA ASP A 50 13.44 9.21 -33.57
C ASP A 50 14.94 9.61 -33.49
N ASP A 51 15.40 10.05 -32.31
CA ASP A 51 16.82 10.32 -31.99
C ASP A 51 17.71 9.07 -31.89
N GLY A 52 17.19 7.88 -32.18
CA GLY A 52 17.87 6.59 -32.03
C GLY A 52 18.04 6.10 -30.58
N LYS A 53 17.60 6.86 -29.57
CA LYS A 53 17.71 6.49 -28.16
C LYS A 53 16.71 5.39 -27.78
N LEU A 54 17.12 4.44 -26.94
CA LEU A 54 16.24 3.40 -26.41
C LEU A 54 15.35 3.96 -25.29
N ILE A 55 14.03 3.75 -25.39
CA ILE A 55 13.06 4.04 -24.34
C ILE A 55 12.32 2.76 -23.96
N VAL A 56 12.28 2.51 -22.65
CA VAL A 56 11.44 1.49 -22.02
C VAL A 56 10.31 2.23 -21.29
N GLU A 57 9.06 1.80 -21.45
CA GLU A 57 7.90 2.48 -20.85
C GLU A 57 6.89 1.47 -20.31
N GLY A 58 6.34 1.71 -19.11
CA GLY A 58 5.37 0.80 -18.51
C GLY A 58 4.64 1.38 -17.31
N MET A 59 3.72 0.60 -16.76
CA MET A 59 3.08 0.92 -15.49
C MET A 59 3.97 0.44 -14.33
N LEU A 60 4.28 1.34 -13.40
CA LEU A 60 4.91 0.99 -12.13
C LEU A 60 3.90 1.07 -10.99
N ASP A 61 3.83 -0.03 -10.24
CA ASP A 61 3.06 -0.16 -9.01
C ASP A 61 3.90 0.32 -7.82
N ILE A 62 3.47 1.43 -7.21
CA ILE A 62 4.11 2.12 -6.08
C ILE A 62 3.15 2.16 -4.89
N PHE A 63 3.60 1.66 -3.75
CA PHE A 63 2.82 1.53 -2.52
C PHE A 63 3.06 2.72 -1.58
N TRP A 64 2.06 3.11 -0.80
CA TRP A 64 2.25 4.14 0.22
C TRP A 64 2.84 3.55 1.50
N GLY A 65 3.90 4.17 2.02
CA GLY A 65 4.54 3.87 3.30
C GLY A 65 4.90 5.12 4.11
N VAL A 66 4.34 6.27 3.75
CA VAL A 66 4.51 7.57 4.43
C VAL A 66 3.85 7.51 5.80
N LYS A 67 4.56 7.96 6.85
CA LYS A 67 4.06 8.09 8.23
C LYS A 67 3.71 9.54 8.58
N GLN A 68 4.38 10.52 7.98
CA GLN A 68 4.09 11.94 8.22
C GLN A 68 2.77 12.37 7.54
N PRO A 69 2.05 13.37 8.09
CA PRO A 69 0.83 13.88 7.47
C PRO A 69 1.14 14.58 6.15
N ILE A 70 0.49 14.15 5.07
CA ILE A 70 0.64 14.76 3.75
C ILE A 70 -0.41 15.87 3.61
N GLN A 71 -0.03 17.04 3.11
CA GLN A 71 -0.95 18.12 2.79
C GLN A 71 -1.29 18.10 1.30
N LEU A 72 -2.60 18.16 1.00
CA LEU A 72 -3.07 18.38 -0.35
C LEU A 72 -3.17 19.87 -0.63
N LYS A 73 -2.69 20.28 -1.79
CA LYS A 73 -2.91 21.60 -2.33
C LYS A 73 -4.41 21.81 -2.50
N ILE A 74 -4.98 22.68 -1.67
CA ILE A 74 -6.34 23.18 -1.81
C ILE A 74 -6.39 23.88 -3.16
N GLN A 75 -6.91 23.17 -4.15
CA GLN A 75 -7.48 23.83 -5.30
C GLN A 75 -8.86 24.24 -4.82
N ASP A 76 -9.00 25.52 -4.48
CA ASP A 76 -10.32 26.15 -4.47
C ASP A 76 -10.92 25.86 -5.85
N GLU A 77 -11.79 24.84 -5.90
CA GLU A 77 -12.88 24.90 -6.85
C GLU A 77 -13.53 26.25 -6.57
N LYS A 78 -13.36 27.18 -7.52
CA LYS A 78 -14.03 28.48 -7.51
C LYS A 78 -15.43 28.19 -7.03
N GLN A 79 -15.77 28.63 -5.82
CA GLN A 79 -17.11 28.38 -5.28
C GLN A 79 -18.05 28.88 -6.36
N ILE A 80 -18.77 27.97 -7.03
CA ILE A 80 -19.83 28.36 -7.94
C ILE A 80 -20.75 29.17 -7.03
N PRO A 81 -20.84 30.51 -7.19
CA PRO A 81 -21.42 31.34 -6.16
C PRO A 81 -22.81 30.81 -5.89
N SER A 82 -23.03 30.33 -4.67
CA SER A 82 -24.19 29.51 -4.34
C SER A 82 -25.43 30.25 -4.81
N PHE A 83 -26.13 29.61 -5.75
CA PHE A 83 -27.06 30.23 -6.70
C PHE A 83 -27.81 31.38 -6.03
N ALA A 84 -27.47 32.61 -6.41
CA ALA A 84 -27.99 33.79 -5.73
C ALA A 84 -29.52 33.68 -5.68
N VAL A 85 -30.09 33.64 -4.47
CA VAL A 85 -31.53 33.48 -4.24
C VAL A 85 -32.20 34.82 -4.57
N LEU A 86 -32.19 35.15 -5.86
CA LEU A 86 -33.05 36.16 -6.46
C LEU A 86 -34.45 35.57 -6.52
N LYS A 87 -35.25 35.97 -5.54
CA LYS A 87 -36.69 35.70 -5.51
C LYS A 87 -37.32 36.26 -6.80
N SER A 88 -37.71 35.38 -7.72
CA SER A 88 -38.61 35.74 -8.80
C SER A 88 -40.05 35.79 -8.26
N PRO A 89 -40.81 36.88 -8.46
CA PRO A 89 -42.23 36.90 -8.11
C PRO A 89 -43.05 36.05 -9.09
N ASP A 90 -44.07 35.36 -8.58
CA ASP A 90 -45.04 34.59 -9.36
C ASP A 90 -45.83 35.48 -10.34
N VAL A 91 -45.66 35.24 -11.65
CA VAL A 91 -46.72 35.52 -12.65
C VAL A 91 -46.76 34.42 -13.72
N PHE A 92 -47.94 33.82 -13.84
CA PHE A 92 -48.44 32.91 -14.87
C PHE A 92 -47.76 32.88 -16.25
N SER A 93 -47.55 31.65 -16.76
CA SER A 93 -48.07 31.26 -18.08
C SER A 93 -48.28 29.75 -18.23
N LYS A 94 -49.37 29.35 -18.89
CA LYS A 94 -49.67 27.97 -19.29
C LYS A 94 -49.28 27.74 -20.76
N ARG A 95 -49.00 26.48 -21.13
CA ARG A 95 -49.20 25.81 -22.45
C ARG A 95 -47.97 25.60 -23.36
N GLY A 96 -47.81 24.35 -23.83
CA GLY A 96 -46.82 23.86 -24.82
C GLY A 96 -45.88 22.79 -24.22
N MET A 97 -46.18 21.48 -24.25
CA MET A 97 -46.03 20.47 -25.34
C MET A 97 -44.59 20.29 -25.89
N THR A 98 -44.03 19.10 -26.19
CA THR A 98 -44.31 17.67 -25.87
C THR A 98 -43.09 16.80 -26.35
N ARG A 99 -42.81 15.64 -25.70
CA ARG A 99 -42.00 14.45 -26.13
C ARG A 99 -40.63 14.64 -26.81
N TRP A 100 -39.60 14.04 -26.19
CA TRP A 100 -38.89 12.82 -26.64
C TRP A 100 -38.32 12.14 -25.38
N GLY A 101 -38.31 10.82 -25.18
CA GLY A 101 -39.00 9.73 -25.85
C GLY A 101 -39.12 8.56 -24.86
N GLU A 102 -40.30 7.97 -24.79
CA GLU A 102 -40.68 6.91 -23.85
C GLU A 102 -40.55 5.55 -24.56
N PHE A 103 -39.76 4.65 -24.00
CA PHE A 103 -39.83 3.20 -24.26
C PHE A 103 -39.40 2.48 -22.98
N ASP A 104 -40.39 2.01 -22.23
CA ASP A 104 -40.26 1.03 -21.16
C ASP A 104 -40.26 -0.40 -21.74
N ASP A 105 -40.15 -1.40 -20.85
CA ASP A 105 -40.43 -2.83 -21.08
C ASP A 105 -39.38 -3.61 -21.95
N LEU A 106 -38.81 -4.75 -21.53
CA LEU A 106 -38.93 -5.64 -20.35
C LEU A 106 -37.49 -6.08 -19.92
N TYR A 107 -37.18 -6.59 -18.73
CA TYR A 107 -37.77 -7.76 -18.06
C TYR A 107 -37.66 -7.74 -16.53
N ARG A 108 -38.62 -8.41 -15.91
CA ARG A 108 -38.81 -8.67 -14.48
C ARG A 108 -37.59 -9.29 -13.82
N ILE A 109 -37.27 -8.84 -12.61
CA ILE A 109 -36.76 -9.71 -11.54
C ILE A 109 -37.67 -9.54 -10.33
N SER A 110 -38.78 -10.27 -10.34
CA SER A 110 -39.54 -10.58 -9.14
C SER A 110 -38.94 -11.81 -8.48
N ASP A 111 -38.73 -11.71 -7.18
CA ASP A 111 -38.49 -12.77 -6.19
C ASP A 111 -38.63 -14.22 -6.68
N LEU A 112 -37.53 -14.98 -6.61
CA LEU A 112 -37.58 -16.25 -5.87
C LEU A 112 -36.20 -16.68 -5.37
N ASP A 113 -36.16 -17.06 -4.09
CA ASP A 113 -35.07 -17.79 -3.47
C ASP A 113 -35.07 -19.27 -3.92
N ARG A 114 -34.02 -20.02 -3.55
CA ARG A 114 -33.87 -21.48 -3.65
C ARG A 114 -33.51 -22.02 -5.06
N THR A 115 -32.28 -22.55 -5.21
CA THR A 115 -32.02 -24.01 -5.21
C THR A 115 -30.67 -24.39 -5.89
N GLN A 116 -29.78 -25.00 -5.09
CA GLN A 116 -28.71 -25.96 -5.42
C GLN A 116 -27.47 -25.59 -6.27
N ILE A 117 -26.34 -25.75 -5.58
CA ILE A 117 -24.97 -25.97 -6.05
C ILE A 117 -24.84 -27.39 -6.64
N PRO A 118 -24.08 -27.62 -7.73
CA PRO A 118 -23.48 -28.92 -8.04
C PRO A 118 -22.05 -29.02 -7.48
N VAL A 119 -21.75 -30.12 -6.78
CA VAL A 119 -20.42 -30.47 -6.23
C VAL A 119 -19.71 -31.44 -7.17
N SER A 120 -18.39 -31.31 -7.29
CA SER A 120 -17.49 -32.40 -7.74
C SER A 120 -16.78 -33.00 -6.53
N GLY A 121 -16.82 -34.34 -6.35
CA GLY A 121 -16.24 -35.06 -5.20
C GLY A 121 -14.71 -35.07 -5.14
N ALA A 122 -14.04 -35.73 -4.18
CA ALA A 122 -14.46 -36.58 -3.04
C ALA A 122 -13.33 -36.50 -1.94
N THR A 123 -13.27 -37.22 -0.81
CA THR A 123 -13.89 -38.49 -0.34
C THR A 123 -13.95 -38.54 1.21
N ASP A 124 -14.93 -39.28 1.74
CA ASP A 124 -15.13 -39.91 3.08
C ASP A 124 -14.12 -39.66 4.24
N SER A 125 -14.58 -39.42 5.47
CA SER A 125 -15.16 -40.50 6.31
C SER A 125 -15.88 -40.03 7.62
N GLN A 126 -16.95 -40.76 7.98
CA GLN A 126 -17.57 -40.99 9.32
C GLN A 126 -18.18 -39.78 10.09
N GLU A 127 -19.52 -39.59 10.09
CA GLU A 127 -20.57 -40.20 10.98
C GLU A 127 -20.45 -39.74 12.46
N ASP A 128 -21.40 -39.02 13.08
CA ASP A 128 -22.69 -39.58 13.53
C ASP A 128 -23.82 -38.53 13.83
N TYR A 129 -25.01 -38.77 13.28
CA TYR A 129 -26.39 -38.68 13.84
C TYR A 129 -27.07 -37.40 14.45
N LEU A 130 -28.26 -37.09 13.86
CA LEU A 130 -29.49 -36.43 14.41
C LEU A 130 -29.52 -34.89 14.64
N SER A 131 -30.65 -34.16 14.52
CA SER A 131 -31.99 -34.39 13.92
C SER A 131 -32.84 -33.09 13.89
N TYR A 132 -33.40 -32.74 12.72
CA TYR A 132 -34.54 -31.83 12.40
C TYR A 132 -34.78 -30.44 13.08
N HIS A 133 -34.77 -29.39 12.23
CA HIS A 133 -35.72 -28.24 12.10
C HIS A 133 -36.30 -27.57 13.39
N SER A 134 -36.24 -26.23 13.57
CA SER A 134 -37.04 -25.26 12.78
C SER A 134 -36.70 -23.76 13.06
N SER A 135 -36.96 -22.90 12.06
CA SER A 135 -37.48 -21.51 12.16
C SER A 135 -36.85 -20.42 13.06
N THR A 136 -36.06 -19.54 12.42
CA THR A 136 -36.07 -18.06 12.52
C THR A 136 -36.34 -17.29 13.85
N LEU A 137 -35.35 -16.44 14.20
CA LEU A 137 -35.49 -15.05 14.68
C LEU A 137 -36.24 -14.76 16.01
N LYS A 138 -35.47 -14.60 17.11
CA LYS A 138 -35.08 -13.29 17.71
C LYS A 138 -34.39 -13.46 19.07
N LEU A 139 -33.55 -12.49 19.44
CA LEU A 139 -32.94 -12.41 20.77
C LEU A 139 -33.82 -11.56 21.72
N HIS A 140 -33.76 -11.87 23.01
CA HIS A 140 -34.56 -11.32 24.10
C HIS A 140 -34.39 -9.80 24.33
N ALA A 141 -35.47 -9.21 24.88
CA ALA A 141 -35.43 -8.21 25.94
C ALA A 141 -36.63 -8.48 26.87
N ASP A 142 -36.45 -8.37 28.18
CA ASP A 142 -37.30 -9.02 29.19
C ASP A 142 -38.71 -8.42 29.40
N GLU A 143 -39.56 -9.26 30.00
CA GLU A 143 -40.92 -8.98 30.44
C GLU A 143 -40.97 -8.35 31.84
N GLU A 144 -42.03 -7.58 32.13
CA GLU A 144 -42.65 -7.56 33.46
C GLU A 144 -44.19 -7.63 33.29
N PRO A 145 -44.93 -8.12 34.30
CA PRO A 145 -45.93 -9.17 34.04
C PRO A 145 -47.39 -8.72 33.85
N GLU A 146 -48.21 -9.68 33.39
CA GLU A 146 -49.65 -9.55 33.23
C GLU A 146 -50.42 -9.18 34.51
N SER A 147 -51.54 -8.46 34.35
CA SER A 147 -52.91 -8.96 34.63
C SER A 147 -53.93 -7.78 34.68
N PRO A 148 -55.26 -8.02 34.75
CA PRO A 148 -56.01 -8.68 33.69
C PRO A 148 -57.29 -7.89 33.28
N LEU A 149 -57.84 -8.23 32.10
CA LEU A 149 -59.27 -8.15 31.71
C LEU A 149 -60.09 -6.86 32.01
N LEU A 150 -60.67 -6.26 30.97
CA LEU A 150 -62.13 -6.11 30.81
C LEU A 150 -62.50 -5.45 29.46
N TYR A 151 -63.48 -6.01 28.75
CA TYR A 151 -63.99 -5.45 27.50
C TYR A 151 -64.98 -4.30 27.77
N ARG A 152 -64.80 -3.11 27.15
CA ARG A 152 -65.96 -2.29 26.75
C ARG A 152 -65.72 -1.30 25.60
N THR A 153 -66.57 -1.49 24.59
CA THR A 153 -67.20 -0.54 23.64
C THR A 153 -66.63 0.87 23.41
N MET A 154 -66.42 1.16 22.12
CA MET A 154 -66.39 2.47 21.43
C MET A 154 -67.09 3.66 22.11
N SER A 155 -66.46 4.83 22.07
CA SER A 155 -67.11 6.14 21.85
C SER A 155 -66.10 7.18 21.33
N GLU A 156 -66.55 8.08 20.45
CA GLU A 156 -65.77 9.18 19.89
C GLU A 156 -65.64 10.36 20.86
N ALA A 157 -64.47 11.03 20.90
CA ALA A 157 -64.37 12.50 20.99
C ALA A 157 -62.93 13.01 20.86
N THR A 158 -62.74 13.89 19.89
CA THR A 158 -61.73 14.95 19.78
C THR A 158 -60.81 15.23 20.99
N LEU A 159 -59.50 15.03 20.83
CA LEU A 159 -58.50 15.98 21.35
C LEU A 159 -57.43 16.29 20.30
N VAL A 160 -57.34 17.57 19.96
CA VAL A 160 -56.39 18.14 19.00
C VAL A 160 -54.97 18.02 19.55
N ARG A 161 -54.16 17.10 19.01
CA ARG A 161 -52.70 17.18 19.16
C ARG A 161 -52.01 17.09 17.80
N LYS A 162 -51.75 18.28 17.26
CA LYS A 162 -50.93 18.60 16.08
C LYS A 162 -49.69 17.70 16.02
N ARG A 163 -49.72 16.62 15.21
CA ARG A 163 -48.53 15.81 14.92
C ARG A 163 -47.57 16.61 14.05
N MET A 164 -46.78 17.47 14.69
CA MET A 164 -45.51 17.89 14.12
C MET A 164 -44.62 16.65 14.06
N LYS A 165 -44.52 16.06 12.87
CA LYS A 165 -43.38 15.21 12.55
C LYS A 165 -42.13 16.11 12.72
N PRO A 166 -41.10 15.72 13.48
CA PRO A 166 -39.83 16.43 13.39
C PRO A 166 -39.36 16.36 11.93
N PRO A 167 -38.87 17.48 11.35
CA PRO A 167 -38.45 17.47 9.95
C PRO A 167 -37.30 16.47 9.78
N THR A 168 -37.38 15.67 8.71
CA THR A 168 -36.33 14.75 8.30
C THR A 168 -35.14 15.53 7.72
N MET A 169 -34.37 16.19 8.58
CA MET A 169 -33.20 16.98 8.23
C MET A 169 -32.05 16.72 9.22
N ASP A 170 -31.35 15.59 9.03
CA ASP A 170 -29.98 15.41 9.57
C ASP A 170 -29.22 14.25 8.88
N ARG A 171 -29.94 13.19 8.44
CA ARG A 171 -29.32 12.03 7.78
C ARG A 171 -28.77 12.29 6.36
N LYS A 172 -29.02 13.46 5.74
CA LYS A 172 -28.53 13.79 4.39
C LYS A 172 -27.28 14.67 4.36
N ASP A 173 -26.97 15.44 5.40
CA ASP A 173 -25.79 16.32 5.40
C ASP A 173 -24.51 15.62 5.86
N ARG A 174 -24.60 14.62 6.75
CA ARG A 174 -23.47 13.73 7.11
C ARG A 174 -22.85 12.96 5.94
N GLN A 175 -23.45 12.99 4.75
CA GLN A 175 -22.98 12.31 3.55
C GLN A 175 -22.05 13.18 2.67
N LYS A 176 -21.88 14.48 2.99
CA LYS A 176 -21.20 15.48 2.13
C LYS A 176 -19.71 15.74 2.44
N HIS A 177 -19.11 15.04 3.40
CA HIS A 177 -17.71 15.25 3.82
C HIS A 177 -16.75 14.13 3.38
N ARG A 178 -17.15 13.29 2.42
CA ARG A 178 -16.30 12.22 1.87
C ARG A 178 -15.54 12.69 0.63
N ALA A 179 -14.54 13.53 0.86
CA ALA A 179 -13.61 13.90 -0.19
C ALA A 179 -12.64 12.73 -0.47
N SER A 180 -12.41 12.43 -1.75
CA SER A 180 -11.46 11.40 -2.17
C SER A 180 -10.68 11.84 -3.40
N ILE A 181 -9.42 11.40 -3.47
CA ILE A 181 -8.51 11.67 -4.58
C ILE A 181 -7.91 10.35 -5.07
N ASN A 182 -8.12 10.03 -6.35
CA ASN A 182 -7.71 8.78 -6.98
C ASN A 182 -8.07 7.50 -6.18
N GLY A 183 -9.20 7.49 -5.47
CA GLY A 183 -9.66 6.35 -4.67
C GLY A 183 -9.20 6.32 -3.21
N HIS A 184 -8.43 7.30 -2.74
CA HIS A 184 -8.05 7.44 -1.34
C HIS A 184 -8.82 8.60 -0.67
N PHE A 185 -9.23 8.43 0.59
CA PHE A 185 -9.95 9.47 1.34
C PHE A 185 -8.99 10.52 1.92
N TYR A 186 -9.45 11.78 1.99
CA TYR A 186 -8.76 12.86 2.69
C TYR A 186 -9.77 13.72 3.45
N ASN A 187 -9.34 14.42 4.50
CA ASN A 187 -10.21 15.41 5.13
C ASN A 187 -10.12 16.73 4.34
N HIS A 188 -11.21 17.13 3.69
CA HIS A 188 -11.30 18.41 2.97
C HIS A 188 -11.18 19.67 3.84
N GLU A 189 -11.48 19.61 5.15
CA GLU A 189 -11.41 20.78 6.03
C GLU A 189 -9.96 21.11 6.42
N THR A 190 -9.16 20.08 6.69
CA THR A 190 -7.74 20.24 7.05
C THR A 190 -6.80 20.03 5.85
N SER A 191 -7.33 19.53 4.73
CA SER A 191 -6.59 19.06 3.55
C SER A 191 -5.47 18.06 3.86
N ILE A 192 -5.59 17.35 4.99
CA ILE A 192 -4.67 16.29 5.37
C ILE A 192 -5.06 15.01 4.63
N PHE A 193 -4.06 14.43 3.98
CA PHE A 193 -4.10 13.15 3.33
C PHE A 193 -3.26 12.13 4.11
N THR A 194 -3.92 11.05 4.54
CA THR A 194 -3.26 9.92 5.22
C THR A 194 -3.52 8.66 4.40
N PRO A 195 -2.64 8.32 3.45
CA PRO A 195 -2.82 7.10 2.66
C PRO A 195 -2.68 5.86 3.56
N ALA A 196 -3.56 4.88 3.37
CA ALA A 196 -3.45 3.61 4.09
C ALA A 196 -2.12 2.92 3.72
N PHE A 197 -1.38 2.44 4.72
CA PHE A 197 -0.12 1.74 4.50
C PHE A 197 -0.32 0.52 3.58
N GLY A 198 0.52 0.39 2.56
CA GLY A 198 0.42 -0.69 1.57
C GLY A 198 -0.72 -0.54 0.55
N SER A 199 -1.43 0.60 0.53
CA SER A 199 -2.31 0.93 -0.61
C SER A 199 -1.48 1.24 -1.87
N GLU A 200 -1.95 0.78 -3.02
CA GLU A 200 -1.19 0.78 -4.28
C GLU A 200 -1.62 1.91 -5.22
N THR A 201 -0.64 2.56 -5.84
CA THR A 201 -0.85 3.51 -6.92
C THR A 201 -0.10 3.08 -8.17
N LYS A 202 -0.77 3.14 -9.31
CA LYS A 202 -0.16 2.87 -10.62
C LYS A 202 0.22 4.17 -11.29
N VAL A 203 1.48 4.31 -11.70
CA VAL A 203 2.00 5.47 -12.44
C VAL A 203 2.66 4.98 -13.73
N ARG A 204 2.36 5.64 -14.84
CA ARG A 204 2.98 5.37 -16.14
C ARG A 204 4.34 6.07 -16.17
N ILE A 205 5.43 5.32 -16.29
CA ILE A 205 6.79 5.86 -16.26
C ILE A 205 7.64 5.30 -17.40
N ASN A 206 8.74 5.97 -17.71
CA ASN A 206 9.70 5.56 -18.74
C ASN A 206 11.14 5.47 -18.22
N SER A 207 12.06 4.96 -19.03
CA SER A 207 13.49 4.80 -18.68
C SER A 207 14.31 6.09 -18.68
N ASN A 208 13.76 7.22 -19.12
CA ASN A 208 14.40 8.52 -18.95
C ASN A 208 14.12 9.11 -17.56
N MET A 209 13.04 8.68 -16.91
CA MET A 209 12.63 9.20 -15.60
C MET A 209 13.49 8.65 -14.47
N ARG A 210 14.06 9.57 -13.68
CA ARG A 210 14.77 9.25 -12.43
C ARG A 210 13.83 9.20 -11.23
N THR A 211 14.31 8.63 -10.11
CA THR A 211 13.61 8.56 -8.82
C THR A 211 12.91 9.86 -8.43
N GLU A 212 13.59 11.01 -8.50
CA GLU A 212 12.97 12.31 -8.13
C GLU A 212 11.82 12.73 -9.06
N GLU A 213 11.91 12.40 -10.35
CA GLU A 213 10.88 12.73 -11.35
C GLU A 213 9.66 11.83 -11.19
N VAL A 214 9.87 10.55 -10.84
CA VAL A 214 8.80 9.62 -10.47
C VAL A 214 8.09 10.12 -9.20
N ILE A 215 8.83 10.56 -8.17
CA ILE A 215 8.24 11.15 -6.95
C ILE A 215 7.39 12.38 -7.33
N LYS A 216 7.94 13.33 -8.10
CA LYS A 216 7.21 14.54 -8.56
C LYS A 216 5.92 14.19 -9.30
N GLN A 217 5.90 13.16 -10.15
CA GLN A 217 4.68 12.71 -10.82
C GLN A 217 3.64 12.13 -9.85
N ILE A 218 4.05 11.39 -8.81
CA ILE A 218 3.13 10.93 -7.77
C ILE A 218 2.53 12.14 -7.04
N LEU A 219 3.37 13.07 -6.58
CA LEU A 219 2.91 14.26 -5.86
C LEU A 219 1.95 15.09 -6.71
N GLN A 220 2.27 15.31 -7.99
CA GLN A 220 1.38 16.00 -8.92
C GLN A 220 0.06 15.25 -9.13
N LYS A 221 0.10 13.93 -9.34
CA LYS A 221 -1.11 13.09 -9.51
C LYS A 221 -2.05 13.15 -8.30
N PHE A 222 -1.49 13.28 -7.11
CA PHE A 222 -2.23 13.39 -5.85
C PHE A 222 -2.41 14.83 -5.35
N LYS A 223 -2.03 15.84 -6.14
CA LYS A 223 -2.08 17.27 -5.77
C LYS A 223 -1.43 17.56 -4.40
N ILE A 224 -0.32 16.90 -4.08
CA ILE A 224 0.39 17.09 -2.80
C ILE A 224 1.17 18.40 -2.82
N GLU A 225 1.15 19.13 -1.71
CA GLU A 225 1.86 20.41 -1.54
C GLU A 225 3.29 20.24 -0.99
N ASN A 226 3.54 19.18 -0.21
CA ASN A 226 4.85 18.83 0.34
C ASN A 226 5.96 18.74 -0.72
N SER A 227 7.21 18.94 -0.30
CA SER A 227 8.36 18.89 -1.19
C SER A 227 8.65 17.47 -1.66
N ALA A 228 9.03 17.31 -2.93
CA ALA A 228 9.54 16.04 -3.44
C ALA A 228 10.84 15.58 -2.73
N GLN A 229 11.46 16.44 -1.92
CA GLN A 229 12.63 16.09 -1.10
C GLN A 229 12.26 15.44 0.24
N ASP A 230 11.02 15.61 0.71
CA ASP A 230 10.54 15.08 1.99
C ASP A 230 10.31 13.55 1.90
N PHE A 231 10.23 13.04 0.67
CA PHE A 231 9.98 11.64 0.35
C PHE A 231 11.17 10.97 -0.34
N ALA A 232 11.23 9.64 -0.25
CA ALA A 232 12.11 8.81 -1.06
C ALA A 232 11.40 7.52 -1.50
N LEU A 233 11.90 6.91 -2.57
CA LEU A 233 11.47 5.57 -3.00
C LEU A 233 12.33 4.51 -2.32
N TYR A 234 11.69 3.51 -1.72
CA TYR A 234 12.31 2.34 -1.12
C TYR A 234 11.84 1.08 -1.84
N ILE A 235 12.72 0.09 -1.96
CA ILE A 235 12.36 -1.26 -2.38
C ILE A 235 12.34 -2.15 -1.14
N ILE A 236 11.18 -2.72 -0.84
CA ILE A 236 11.05 -3.79 0.16
C ILE A 236 11.00 -5.13 -0.57
N PHE A 237 11.85 -6.05 -0.15
CA PHE A 237 11.94 -7.41 -0.66
C PHE A 237 11.15 -8.40 0.20
N ALA A 238 10.81 -9.56 -0.37
CA ALA A 238 10.20 -10.68 0.35
C ALA A 238 11.04 -11.16 1.55
N THR A 239 12.35 -10.92 1.53
CA THR A 239 13.29 -11.25 2.60
C THR A 239 13.19 -10.32 3.81
N GLY A 240 12.52 -9.18 3.70
CA GLY A 240 12.54 -8.10 4.69
C GLY A 240 13.62 -7.04 4.45
N GLU A 241 14.48 -7.19 3.43
CA GLU A 241 15.43 -6.15 3.04
C GLU A 241 14.66 -4.90 2.60
N GLN A 242 15.05 -3.73 3.10
CA GLN A 242 14.45 -2.44 2.78
C GLN A 242 15.57 -1.49 2.35
N ARG A 243 15.65 -1.24 1.04
CA ARG A 243 16.73 -0.47 0.43
C ARG A 243 16.21 0.78 -0.24
N ARG A 244 16.84 1.93 0.04
CA ARG A 244 16.53 3.19 -0.61
C ARG A 244 17.05 3.24 -2.05
N LEU A 245 16.27 3.83 -2.96
CA LEU A 245 16.72 4.20 -4.30
C LEU A 245 17.41 5.56 -4.29
N LYS A 246 18.53 5.69 -5.01
CA LYS A 246 19.20 6.99 -5.18
C LYS A 246 18.36 7.90 -6.07
N LYS A 247 18.62 9.20 -5.94
CA LYS A 247 18.06 10.27 -6.79
C LYS A 247 18.30 10.05 -8.29
N THR A 248 19.43 9.44 -8.64
CA THR A 248 19.90 9.17 -10.01
C THR A 248 19.34 7.88 -10.62
N ASP A 249 18.79 6.98 -9.81
CA ASP A 249 18.35 5.65 -10.24
C ASP A 249 17.08 5.73 -11.10
N ILE A 250 16.84 4.68 -11.90
CA ILE A 250 15.67 4.57 -12.79
C ILE A 250 14.71 3.50 -12.22
N PRO A 251 13.60 3.89 -11.54
CA PRO A 251 12.74 2.94 -10.83
C PRO A 251 12.10 1.87 -11.73
N LEU A 252 11.83 2.18 -13.01
CA LEU A 252 11.30 1.21 -13.97
C LEU A 252 12.28 0.05 -14.23
N LEU A 253 13.56 0.36 -14.39
CA LEU A 253 14.59 -0.65 -14.63
C LEU A 253 14.90 -1.44 -13.36
N HIS A 254 14.85 -0.81 -12.19
CA HIS A 254 14.88 -1.52 -10.90
C HIS A 254 13.70 -2.51 -10.76
N ARG A 255 12.47 -2.09 -11.08
CA ARG A 255 11.30 -3.00 -11.11
C ARG A 255 11.51 -4.15 -12.11
N LEU A 256 12.06 -3.87 -13.29
CA LEU A 256 12.31 -4.88 -14.31
C LEU A 256 13.36 -5.92 -13.88
N LEU A 257 14.43 -5.51 -13.19
CA LEU A 257 15.41 -6.42 -12.59
C LEU A 257 14.80 -7.37 -11.56
N GLN A 258 13.96 -6.85 -10.66
CA GLN A 258 13.30 -7.66 -9.62
C GLN A 258 12.11 -8.47 -10.14
N GLY A 259 11.66 -8.15 -11.35
CA GLY A 259 10.60 -8.84 -12.04
C GLY A 259 9.18 -8.37 -11.68
N PRO A 260 8.17 -9.01 -12.30
CA PRO A 260 6.77 -8.58 -12.25
C PRO A 260 6.04 -8.94 -10.94
N SER A 261 6.58 -9.84 -10.12
CA SER A 261 5.89 -10.34 -8.93
C SER A 261 5.87 -9.31 -7.79
N LYS A 262 4.66 -8.89 -7.40
CA LYS A 262 4.39 -8.10 -6.18
C LYS A 262 4.74 -8.82 -4.87
N LYS A 263 4.96 -10.14 -4.91
CA LYS A 263 5.40 -10.90 -3.73
C LYS A 263 6.91 -10.78 -3.51
N ASN A 264 7.69 -10.66 -4.58
CA ASN A 264 9.16 -10.69 -4.53
C ASN A 264 9.75 -9.34 -4.11
N ALA A 265 9.25 -8.25 -4.72
CA ALA A 265 9.68 -6.90 -4.42
C ALA A 265 8.53 -5.89 -4.61
N ARG A 266 8.49 -4.87 -3.75
CA ARG A 266 7.52 -3.78 -3.80
C ARG A 266 8.26 -2.45 -3.68
N ILE A 267 7.90 -1.49 -4.52
CA ILE A 267 8.44 -0.12 -4.43
C ILE A 267 7.47 0.70 -3.61
N PHE A 268 7.95 1.32 -2.54
CA PHE A 268 7.18 2.18 -1.66
C PHE A 268 7.62 3.63 -1.79
N LEU A 269 6.68 4.56 -1.68
CA LEU A 269 6.94 5.96 -1.36
C LEU A 269 6.86 6.13 0.16
N MET A 270 7.97 6.54 0.78
CA MET A 270 8.10 6.73 2.23
C MET A 270 8.71 8.10 2.54
N ASP A 271 8.69 8.48 3.81
CA ASP A 271 9.45 9.62 4.32
C ASP A 271 10.97 9.44 4.05
N LYS A 272 11.66 10.54 3.78
CA LYS A 272 13.10 10.58 3.45
C LYS A 272 14.01 9.90 4.48
N ASP A 273 13.60 9.92 5.74
CA ASP A 273 14.37 9.47 6.89
C ASP A 273 13.88 8.09 7.40
N ALA A 274 13.13 7.35 6.58
CA ALA A 274 12.75 5.97 6.88
C ALA A 274 13.98 5.04 6.91
N GLU A 275 13.97 4.11 7.86
CA GLU A 275 15.06 3.18 8.15
C GLU A 275 15.43 2.31 6.92
N GLU A 276 16.73 2.08 6.71
CA GLU A 276 17.23 1.14 5.71
C GLU A 276 17.63 -0.16 6.39
N ILE A 277 17.12 -1.28 5.88
CA ILE A 277 17.36 -2.62 6.42
C ILE A 277 18.24 -3.37 5.42
N ASN A 278 19.51 -3.59 5.81
CA ASN A 278 20.46 -4.34 5.01
C ASN A 278 20.09 -5.84 4.92
N SER A 279 20.54 -6.52 3.86
CA SER A 279 20.24 -7.93 3.59
C SER A 279 20.66 -8.87 4.73
N ASP A 280 21.76 -8.57 5.41
CA ASP A 280 22.24 -9.34 6.57
C ASP A 280 21.29 -9.22 7.77
N VAL A 281 20.73 -8.03 8.00
CA VAL A 281 19.76 -7.77 9.09
C VAL A 281 18.39 -8.34 8.75
N ALA A 282 17.99 -8.28 7.48
CA ALA A 282 16.70 -8.77 6.99
C ALA A 282 16.44 -10.23 7.33
N GLN A 283 17.48 -11.07 7.28
CA GLN A 283 17.41 -12.49 7.66
C GLN A 283 16.86 -12.67 9.09
N TYR A 284 17.21 -11.77 10.01
CA TYR A 284 16.83 -11.85 11.42
C TYR A 284 15.41 -11.37 11.72
N ILE A 285 14.77 -10.60 10.82
CA ILE A 285 13.44 -10.00 11.04
C ILE A 285 12.34 -11.04 11.24
N ASN A 286 12.47 -12.20 10.60
CA ASN A 286 11.47 -13.27 10.67
C ASN A 286 11.64 -14.17 11.91
N PHE A 287 12.63 -13.93 12.77
CA PHE A 287 12.84 -14.70 14.00
C PHE A 287 12.18 -14.04 15.21
N HIS A 288 11.77 -14.84 16.19
CA HIS A 288 11.18 -14.34 17.42
C HIS A 288 12.20 -13.55 18.25
N PHE A 289 11.78 -12.42 18.83
CA PHE A 289 12.67 -11.51 19.57
C PHE A 289 13.48 -12.22 20.67
N SER A 290 12.85 -13.09 21.47
CA SER A 290 13.54 -13.84 22.53
C SER A 290 14.64 -14.79 22.03
N LEU A 291 14.54 -15.29 20.79
CA LEU A 291 15.62 -16.08 20.20
C LEU A 291 16.82 -15.18 19.88
N LEU A 292 16.57 -14.02 19.25
CA LEU A 292 17.61 -13.03 18.95
C LEU A 292 18.29 -12.52 20.22
N GLU A 293 17.51 -12.25 21.28
CA GLU A 293 18.01 -11.87 22.59
C GLU A 293 18.90 -12.96 23.21
N SER A 294 18.48 -14.23 23.15
CA SER A 294 19.31 -15.34 23.64
C SER A 294 20.61 -15.54 22.86
N ILE A 295 20.60 -15.29 21.55
CA ILE A 295 21.79 -15.34 20.68
C ILE A 295 22.73 -14.19 21.04
N LEU A 296 22.20 -12.98 21.16
CA LEU A 296 22.95 -11.78 21.53
C LEU A 296 23.58 -11.91 22.92
N GLN A 297 22.85 -12.46 23.90
CA GLN A 297 23.41 -12.76 25.23
C GLN A 297 24.58 -13.74 25.15
N ARG A 298 24.43 -14.86 24.42
CA ARG A 298 25.50 -15.87 24.26
C ARG A 298 26.74 -15.29 23.59
N LEU A 299 26.56 -14.48 22.54
CA LEU A 299 27.67 -13.80 21.85
C LEU A 299 28.40 -12.83 22.80
N ASN A 300 27.67 -12.04 23.59
CA ASN A 300 28.26 -11.14 24.59
C ASN A 300 29.01 -11.89 25.70
N GLU A 301 28.52 -13.06 26.13
CA GLU A 301 29.20 -13.91 27.11
C GLU A 301 30.48 -14.55 26.55
N GLU A 302 30.48 -14.92 25.27
CA GLU A 302 31.64 -15.47 24.57
C GLU A 302 32.70 -14.39 24.28
N GLU A 303 32.30 -13.20 23.82
CA GLU A 303 33.19 -12.05 23.64
C GLU A 303 33.89 -11.67 24.96
N LYS A 304 33.14 -11.55 26.06
CA LYS A 304 33.71 -11.30 27.39
C LYS A 304 34.71 -12.38 27.82
N ARG A 305 34.44 -13.65 27.48
CA ARG A 305 35.33 -14.78 27.77
C ARG A 305 36.64 -14.70 26.98
N GLU A 306 36.59 -14.33 25.70
CA GLU A 306 37.79 -14.15 24.87
C GLU A 306 38.59 -12.89 25.22
N ILE A 307 37.93 -11.78 25.55
CA ILE A 307 38.58 -10.59 26.13
C ILE A 307 39.33 -10.99 27.40
N GLN A 308 38.69 -11.69 28.33
CA GLN A 308 39.34 -12.11 29.57
C GLN A 308 40.51 -13.09 29.33
N ARG A 309 40.37 -14.04 28.38
CA ARG A 309 41.46 -14.95 27.95
C ARG A 309 42.64 -14.20 27.34
N THR A 310 42.37 -13.13 26.60
CA THR A 310 43.42 -12.29 25.99
C THR A 310 44.13 -11.45 27.04
N ILE A 311 43.39 -10.86 27.98
CA ILE A 311 43.95 -10.10 29.11
C ILE A 311 44.82 -11.00 30.00
N THR A 312 44.41 -12.22 30.31
CA THR A 312 45.22 -13.14 31.13
C THR A 312 46.49 -13.58 30.42
N LYS A 313 46.43 -13.93 29.13
CA LYS A 313 47.65 -14.23 28.33
C LYS A 313 48.63 -13.05 28.31
N PHE A 314 48.14 -11.85 28.01
CA PHE A 314 48.96 -10.64 28.00
C PHE A 314 49.58 -10.36 29.37
N SER A 315 48.83 -10.55 30.47
CA SER A 315 49.37 -10.32 31.82
C SER A 315 50.42 -11.36 32.21
N THR A 316 50.27 -12.63 31.82
CA THR A 316 51.30 -13.66 32.07
C THR A 316 52.57 -13.41 31.25
N GLU A 317 52.45 -13.09 29.96
CA GLU A 317 53.60 -12.76 29.11
C GLU A 317 54.33 -11.50 29.60
N LYS A 318 53.59 -10.44 29.95
CA LYS A 318 54.15 -9.22 30.54
C LYS A 318 54.88 -9.51 31.87
N ALA A 319 54.33 -10.38 32.72
CA ALA A 319 54.99 -10.78 33.97
C ALA A 319 56.29 -11.56 33.72
N ILE A 320 56.32 -12.46 32.72
CA ILE A 320 57.52 -13.19 32.30
C ILE A 320 58.59 -12.22 31.78
N ILE A 321 58.23 -11.31 30.87
CA ILE A 321 59.15 -10.29 30.33
C ILE A 321 59.72 -9.42 31.45
N LEU A 322 58.86 -8.93 32.35
CA LEU A 322 59.30 -8.12 33.51
C LEU A 322 60.24 -8.89 34.44
N LYS A 323 60.03 -10.20 34.63
CA LYS A 323 60.95 -11.05 35.41
C LYS A 323 62.31 -11.16 34.71
N CYS A 324 62.32 -11.43 33.41
CA CYS A 324 63.55 -11.52 32.61
C CYS A 324 64.34 -10.19 32.56
N LEU A 325 63.65 -9.05 32.53
CA LEU A 325 64.27 -7.72 32.57
C LEU A 325 64.96 -7.47 33.92
N ARG A 326 64.30 -7.77 35.06
CA ARG A 326 64.89 -7.63 36.40
C ARG A 326 66.14 -8.50 36.54
N SER A 327 66.07 -9.77 36.15
CA SER A 327 67.23 -10.67 36.24
C SER A 327 68.40 -10.23 35.36
N LYS A 328 68.18 -9.43 34.30
CA LYS A 328 69.29 -8.83 33.54
C LYS A 328 69.87 -7.61 34.25
N GLN A 329 69.04 -6.74 34.81
CA GLN A 329 69.49 -5.59 35.60
C GLN A 329 70.28 -6.01 36.85
N GLU A 330 69.92 -7.12 37.48
CA GLU A 330 70.69 -7.68 38.61
C GLU A 330 72.08 -8.21 38.21
N ILE A 331 72.27 -8.60 36.93
CA ILE A 331 73.56 -9.06 36.39
C ILE A 331 74.43 -7.89 35.91
N GLU A 332 73.85 -6.78 35.47
CA GLU A 332 74.60 -5.57 35.06
C GLU A 332 75.06 -4.67 36.24
N ASN A 333 74.58 -4.94 37.46
CA ASN A 333 74.96 -4.20 38.68
C ASN A 333 75.95 -5.00 39.58
N LEU A 334 76.55 -6.07 39.05
CA LEU A 334 77.61 -6.88 39.66
C LEU A 334 78.91 -6.78 38.84
#